data_AF-A0A854WHR8-F1
#
_entry.id   AF-A0A854WHR8-F1
#
_cell.length_a   1.000
_cell.length_b   1.000
_cell.length_c   1.000
_cell.angle_alpha   90.00
_cell.angle_beta   90.00
_cell.angle_gamma   90.00
#
_symmetry.space_group_name_H-M   'P 1'
#
loop_
_entity.id
_entity.type
_entity.pdbx_description
1 polymer ?
#
loop_
_entity_poly.entity_id
_entity_poly.type
_entity_poly.pdbx_seq_one_letter_code
_entity_poly.pdbx_strand_id
1 'polypeptide(L)'
;MLQFIKVNKKYLIWVILFGLAGVVISSIFDYLVKFMNAYPRLSHIIVIGMILATMIYNPHLILLDLLIILVIAYDLAKTKK
;
A
#
# COMPACT_ATOMS: atom_id res chain seq x y z
N MET A 1 -20.18 -2.03 34.55
CA MET A 1 -19.26 -2.29 33.41
C MET A 1 -19.61 -3.54 32.60
N LEU A 2 -19.76 -4.72 33.21
CA LEU A 2 -20.07 -5.97 32.50
C LEU A 2 -21.34 -5.95 31.62
N GLN A 3 -22.40 -5.25 32.04
CA GLN A 3 -23.63 -5.12 31.24
C GLN A 3 -23.43 -4.30 29.96
N PHE A 4 -22.57 -3.27 30.00
CA PHE A 4 -22.27 -2.41 28.85
C PHE A 4 -21.51 -3.17 27.75
N ILE A 5 -20.59 -4.06 28.15
CA ILE A 5 -19.84 -4.96 27.26
C ILE A 5 -20.78 -6.01 26.65
N LYS A 6 -21.78 -6.47 27.39
CA LYS A 6 -22.74 -7.47 26.90
C LYS A 6 -23.66 -6.91 25.81
N VAL A 7 -24.07 -5.64 25.93
CA VAL A 7 -24.93 -4.94 24.95
C VAL A 7 -24.14 -4.53 23.70
N ASN A 8 -22.90 -4.06 23.85
CA ASN A 8 -22.08 -3.54 22.74
C ASN A 8 -21.01 -4.52 22.22
N LYS A 9 -21.15 -5.81 22.53
CA LYS A 9 -20.13 -6.85 22.28
C LYS A 9 -19.67 -6.87 20.82
N LYS A 10 -20.59 -6.66 19.87
CA LYS A 10 -20.32 -6.64 18.43
C LYS A 10 -19.42 -5.47 18.02
N TYR A 11 -19.70 -4.27 18.51
CA TYR A 11 -18.89 -3.08 18.24
C TYR A 11 -17.51 -3.18 18.89
N LEU A 12 -17.45 -3.74 20.10
CA LEU A 12 -16.18 -3.94 20.82
C LEU A 12 -15.26 -4.93 20.09
N ILE A 13 -15.80 -6.03 19.56
CA ILE A 13 -15.04 -6.97 18.70
C ILE A 13 -14.54 -6.25 17.45
N TRP A 14 -15.36 -5.42 16.82
CA TRP A 14 -14.99 -4.66 15.63
C TRP A 14 -13.85 -3.67 15.89
N VAL A 15 -13.91 -2.93 17.01
CA VAL A 15 -12.86 -1.99 17.42
C VAL A 15 -11.56 -2.73 17.71
N ILE A 16 -11.61 -3.89 18.36
CA ILE A 16 -10.42 -4.71 18.61
C ILE A 16 -9.83 -5.24 17.30
N LEU A 17 -10.66 -5.74 16.38
CA LEU A 17 -10.21 -6.20 15.07
C LEU A 17 -9.57 -5.08 14.26
N PHE A 18 -10.19 -3.89 14.28
CA PHE A 18 -9.68 -2.73 13.56
C PHE A 18 -8.36 -2.23 14.15
N GLY A 19 -8.25 -2.22 15.49
CA GLY A 19 -6.99 -1.92 16.18
C GLY A 19 -5.88 -2.91 15.86
N LEU A 20 -6.19 -4.22 15.88
CA LEU A 20 -5.25 -5.28 15.48
C LEU A 20 -4.83 -5.17 14.01
N ALA A 21 -5.78 -4.91 13.12
CA ALA A 21 -5.50 -4.69 11.71
C ALA A 21 -4.54 -3.51 11.52
N GLY A 22 -4.76 -2.38 12.21
CA GLY A 22 -3.87 -1.22 12.14
C GLY A 22 -2.42 -1.53 12.54
N VAL A 23 -2.23 -2.30 13.62
CA VAL A 23 -0.88 -2.70 14.09
C VAL A 23 -0.18 -3.63 13.09
N VAL A 24 -0.92 -4.61 12.55
CA VAL A 24 -0.38 -5.57 11.58
C VAL A 24 -0.06 -4.88 10.26
N ILE A 25 -0.94 -3.99 9.79
CA ILE A 25 -0.76 -3.22 8.56
C ILE A 25 0.51 -2.36 8.65
N SER A 26 0.72 -1.64 9.76
CA SER A 26 1.93 -0.83 9.94
C SER A 26 3.21 -1.65 9.84
N SER A 27 3.23 -2.83 10.46
CA SER A 27 4.40 -3.72 10.40
C SER A 27 4.63 -4.24 8.98
N ILE A 28 3.57 -4.61 8.26
CA ILE A 28 3.65 -5.05 6.86
C ILE A 28 4.22 -3.94 5.97
N PHE A 29 3.81 -2.68 6.18
CA PHE A 29 4.36 -1.54 5.44
C PHE A 29 5.85 -1.36 5.70
N ASP A 30 6.32 -1.49 6.94
CA ASP A 30 7.76 -1.40 7.25
C ASP A 30 8.57 -2.52 6.57
N TYR A 31 8.03 -3.75 6.55
CA TYR A 31 8.65 -4.84 5.81
C TYR A 31 8.66 -4.59 4.31
N LEU A 32 7.56 -4.05 3.77
CA LEU A 32 7.45 -3.71 2.35
C LEU A 32 8.48 -2.63 1.98
N VAL A 33 8.60 -1.56 2.78
CA VAL A 33 9.60 -0.51 2.57
C VAL A 33 11.02 -1.07 2.65
N LYS A 34 11.32 -1.90 3.64
CA LYS A 34 12.64 -2.57 3.72
C LYS A 34 12.91 -3.47 2.51
N PHE A 35 11.91 -4.20 2.04
CA PHE A 35 12.01 -5.04 0.84
C PHE A 35 12.24 -4.19 -0.41
N MET A 36 11.51 -3.08 -0.54
CA MET A 36 11.68 -2.14 -1.65
C MET A 36 13.07 -1.51 -1.65
N ASN A 37 13.59 -1.17 -0.47
CA ASN A 37 14.90 -0.57 -0.34
C ASN A 37 16.04 -1.58 -0.54
N ALA A 38 15.85 -2.83 -0.14
CA ALA A 38 16.82 -3.91 -0.34
C ALA A 38 16.89 -4.36 -1.82
N TYR A 39 15.76 -4.35 -2.53
CA TYR A 39 15.66 -4.75 -3.93
C TYR A 39 14.99 -3.67 -4.78
N PRO A 40 15.66 -2.52 -5.00
CA PRO A 40 15.08 -1.40 -5.69
C PRO A 40 14.58 -1.81 -7.07
N ARG A 41 15.34 -2.58 -7.86
CA ARG A 41 14.90 -3.01 -9.20
C ARG A 41 13.62 -3.85 -9.20
N LEU A 42 13.45 -4.76 -8.24
CA LEU A 42 12.25 -5.60 -8.15
C LEU A 42 11.03 -4.78 -7.71
N SER A 43 11.22 -3.86 -6.76
CA SER A 43 10.14 -2.97 -6.32
C SER A 43 9.60 -2.09 -7.45
N HIS A 44 10.48 -1.57 -8.31
CA HIS A 44 10.08 -0.80 -9.48
C HIS A 44 9.24 -1.62 -10.47
N ILE A 45 9.61 -2.88 -10.70
CA ILE A 45 8.84 -3.79 -11.59
C ILE A 45 7.45 -4.05 -11.00
N ILE A 46 7.36 -4.27 -9.67
CA ILE A 46 6.09 -4.49 -8.98
C ILE A 46 5.19 -3.25 -9.08
N VAL A 47 5.74 -2.06 -8.86
CA VAL A 47 5.01 -0.79 -8.95
C VAL A 47 4.53 -0.53 -10.38
N ILE A 48 5.39 -0.75 -11.39
CA ILE A 48 5.01 -0.64 -12.81
C ILE A 48 3.89 -1.64 -13.15
N GLY A 49 3.97 -2.86 -12.63
CA GLY A 49 2.92 -3.88 -12.81
C GLY A 49 1.58 -3.46 -12.20
N MET A 50 1.60 -2.87 -11.01
CA MET A 50 0.40 -2.32 -10.37
C MET A 50 -0.23 -1.19 -11.19
N ILE A 51 0.60 -0.28 -11.72
CA ILE A 51 0.13 0.84 -12.54
C ILE A 51 -0.46 0.35 -13.87
N LEU A 52 0.17 -0.64 -14.52
CA LEU A 52 -0.39 -1.27 -15.72
C LEU A 52 -1.73 -1.94 -15.43
N ALA A 53 -1.87 -2.60 -14.28
CA ALA A 53 -3.12 -3.21 -13.87
C ALA A 53 -4.22 -2.15 -13.68
N THR A 54 -3.95 -1.05 -12.97
CA THR A 54 -4.93 0.05 -12.82
C THR A 54 -5.30 0.68 -14.15
N MET A 55 -4.35 0.81 -15.06
CA MET A 55 -4.57 1.32 -16.41
C MET A 55 -5.53 0.44 -17.22
N ILE A 56 -5.47 -0.89 -17.06
CA ILE A 56 -6.38 -1.86 -17.70
C ILE A 56 -7.79 -1.77 -17.09
N TYR A 57 -7.90 -1.66 -15.76
CA TYR A 57 -9.19 -1.64 -15.07
C TYR A 57 -9.90 -0.29 -15.11
N ASN A 58 -9.17 0.83 -15.22
CA ASN A 58 -9.71 2.19 -15.24
C ASN A 58 -9.00 3.08 -16.27
N PRO A 59 -9.44 3.07 -17.54
CA PRO A 59 -8.78 3.81 -18.62
C PRO A 59 -8.89 5.34 -18.46
N HIS A 60 -9.78 5.86 -17.62
CA HIS A 60 -9.88 7.30 -17.36
C HIS A 60 -8.68 7.87 -16.58
N LEU A 61 -7.90 7.05 -15.88
CA LEU A 61 -6.76 7.49 -15.06
C LEU A 61 -5.40 7.35 -15.77
N ILE A 62 -5.40 6.99 -17.06
CA ILE A 62 -4.19 6.78 -17.89
C ILE A 62 -3.19 7.93 -17.77
N LEU A 63 -3.66 9.18 -17.77
CA LEU A 63 -2.79 10.36 -17.77
C LEU A 63 -2.06 10.53 -16.44
N LEU A 64 -2.71 10.18 -15.33
CA LEU A 64 -2.14 10.23 -13.98
C LEU A 64 -1.17 9.06 -13.78
N ASP A 65 -1.52 7.86 -14.25
CA ASP A 65 -0.67 6.67 -14.25
C ASP A 65 0.62 6.90 -15.08
N LEU A 66 0.52 7.52 -16.25
CA LEU A 66 1.67 7.87 -17.10
C LEU A 66 2.61 8.86 -16.41
N LEU A 67 2.07 9.84 -15.70
CA LEU A 67 2.85 10.85 -14.98
C LEU A 67 3.61 10.23 -13.80
N ILE A 68 2.98 9.29 -13.08
CA ILE A 68 3.63 8.52 -12.01
C ILE A 68 4.77 7.67 -12.58
N ILE A 69 4.55 6.97 -13.70
CA ILE A 69 5.60 6.18 -14.37
C ILE A 69 6.78 7.08 -14.79
N LEU A 70 6.51 8.26 -15.34
CA LEU A 70 7.54 9.21 -15.76
C LEU A 70 8.40 9.68 -14.58
N VAL A 71 7.77 10.02 -13.44
CA VAL A 71 8.48 10.44 -12.22
C VAL A 71 9.36 9.31 -11.69
N ILE A 72 8.84 8.09 -11.65
CA ILE A 72 9.60 6.91 -11.21
C ILE A 72 10.77 6.64 -12.15
N ALA A 73 10.56 6.70 -13.47
CA ALA A 73 11.61 6.49 -14.46
C ALA A 73 12.70 7.58 -14.41
N TYR A 74 12.32 8.83 -14.15
CA TYR A 74 13.25 9.94 -13.95
C TYR A 74 14.10 9.74 -12.69
N ASP A 75 13.48 9.34 -11.57
CA ASP A 75 14.18 9.03 -10.33
C ASP A 75 15.19 7.88 -10.52
N LEU A 76 14.78 6.85 -11.26
CA LEU A 76 15.63 5.70 -11.63
C LEU A 76 16.82 6.09 -12.53
N ALA A 77 16.60 7.04 -13.45
CA ALA A 77 17.65 7.55 -14.33
C ALA A 77 18.67 8.39 -13.55
N LYS A 78 18.22 9.09 -12.50
CA LYS A 78 19.06 9.94 -11.65
C LYS A 78 19.90 9.15 -10.65
N THR A 79 19.38 8.03 -10.12
CA THR A 79 20.12 7.14 -9.18
C THR A 79 21.26 6.34 -9.83
N LYS A 80 21.40 6.37 -11.17
CA LYS A 80 22.51 5.75 -11.90
C LYS A 80 23.76 6.63 -12.08
N LYS A 81 23.75 7.88 -11.59
CA LYS A 81 24.93 8.76 -11.53
C LYS A 81 25.52 8.76 -10.12
#